data_AF-V9E4J2-F1
#
_entry.id   AF-V9E4J2-F1
#
_cell.length_a   1.000
_cell.length_b   1.000
_cell.length_c   1.000
_cell.angle_alpha   90.00
_cell.angle_beta   90.00
_cell.angle_gamma   90.00
#
_symmetry.space_group_name_H-M   'P 1'
#
loop_
_entity.id
_entity.type
_entity.pdbx_description
1 polymer ?
#
loop_
_entity_poly.entity_id
_entity_poly.type
_entity_poly.pdbx_seq_one_letter_code
_entity_poly.pdbx_strand_id
1 'polypeptide(L)'
;MAPNREICAFFFEDKGQGDYRCQLCGTPRKQQAGTGYSNLLSHLNLKHPDFEETYDTSLVTATPLSSFGFVSEATKCRYQRLQWLVERNMPLTEVDDPLTRSMSSWKPVSSKTLKLDM
;
A
#
# COMPACT_ATOMS: atom_id res chain seq x y z
N MET A 1 -8.78 12.83 8.14
CA MET A 1 -8.55 13.80 7.05
C MET A 1 -7.05 14.03 6.97
N ALA A 2 -6.41 13.54 5.91
CA ALA A 2 -4.97 13.69 5.73
C ALA A 2 -4.61 15.18 5.54
N PRO A 3 -3.42 15.62 5.99
CA PRO A 3 -2.98 16.99 5.78
C PRO A 3 -2.86 17.28 4.28
N ASN A 4 -3.36 18.44 3.85
CA ASN A 4 -3.38 18.90 2.45
C ASN A 4 -2.03 18.73 1.73
N ARG A 5 -0.92 18.86 2.46
CA ARG A 5 0.43 18.66 1.96
C ARG A 5 0.67 17.23 1.46
N GLU A 6 0.21 16.22 2.20
CA GLU A 6 0.40 14.80 1.84
C GLU A 6 -0.43 14.42 0.62
N ILE A 7 -1.70 14.86 0.59
CA ILE A 7 -2.58 14.67 -0.56
C ILE A 7 -1.96 15.31 -1.81
N CYS A 8 -1.46 16.55 -1.71
CA CYS A 8 -0.80 17.20 -2.84
C CYS A 8 0.51 16.52 -3.23
N ALA A 9 1.31 16.03 -2.28
CA ALA A 9 2.53 15.28 -2.58
C ALA A 9 2.23 13.95 -3.31
N PHE A 10 1.10 13.31 -3.01
CA PHE A 10 0.68 12.09 -3.68
C PHE A 10 0.23 12.33 -5.12
N PHE A 11 -0.63 13.33 -5.35
CA PHE A 11 -1.23 13.55 -6.68
C PHE A 11 -0.42 14.45 -7.62
N PHE A 12 0.58 15.18 -7.12
CA PHE A 12 1.34 16.12 -7.92
C PHE A 12 2.83 15.80 -7.91
N GLU A 13 3.43 15.82 -9.09
CA GLU A 13 4.87 15.80 -9.27
C GLU A 13 5.40 17.24 -9.19
N ASP A 14 6.31 17.51 -8.25
CA ASP A 14 6.99 18.82 -8.14
C ASP A 14 8.08 18.94 -9.22
N LYS A 15 7.93 19.93 -10.10
CA LYS A 15 8.91 20.29 -11.15
C LYS A 15 9.84 21.42 -10.72
N GLY A 16 9.71 21.91 -9.49
CA GLY A 16 10.48 23.01 -8.93
C GLY A 16 9.83 24.37 -9.20
N GLN A 17 10.28 25.40 -8.47
CA GLN A 17 9.80 26.78 -8.61
C GLN A 17 8.28 26.97 -8.44
N GLY A 18 7.63 26.04 -7.72
CA GLY A 18 6.19 26.03 -7.54
C GLY A 18 5.41 25.51 -8.75
N ASP A 19 6.07 24.92 -9.75
CA ASP A 19 5.41 24.24 -10.85
C ASP A 19 5.16 22.78 -10.49
N TYR A 20 3.91 22.37 -10.58
CA TYR A 20 3.45 21.03 -10.27
C TYR A 20 2.81 20.41 -11.51
N ARG A 21 2.86 19.09 -11.63
CA ARG A 21 2.14 18.35 -12.66
C ARG A 21 1.20 17.36 -11.99
N CYS A 22 -0.10 17.46 -12.29
CA CYS A 22 -1.07 16.48 -11.82
C CYS A 22 -0.75 15.11 -12.43
N GLN A 23 -0.59 14.08 -11.60
CA GLN A 23 -0.26 12.74 -12.04
C GLN A 23 -1.46 12.01 -12.66
N LEU A 24 -2.69 12.40 -12.31
CA LEU A 24 -3.93 11.79 -12.83
C LEU A 24 -4.28 12.25 -14.25
N CYS A 25 -4.13 13.54 -14.54
CA CYS A 25 -4.49 14.12 -15.86
C CYS A 25 -3.33 14.76 -16.61
N GLY A 26 -2.11 14.77 -16.04
CA GLY A 26 -0.92 15.35 -16.67
C GLY A 26 -0.92 16.88 -16.74
N THR A 27 -1.96 17.56 -16.26
CA THR A 27 -2.10 19.02 -16.40
C THR A 27 -1.07 19.75 -15.53
N PRO A 28 -0.28 20.69 -16.10
CA PRO A 28 0.62 21.52 -15.32
C PRO A 28 -0.16 22.55 -14.49
N ARG A 29 0.28 22.80 -13.27
CA ARG A 29 -0.31 23.75 -12.33
C ARG A 29 0.77 24.46 -11.55
N LYS A 30 0.74 25.79 -11.58
CA LYS A 30 1.60 26.62 -10.74
C LYS A 30 0.94 26.85 -9.39
N GLN A 31 1.67 26.62 -8.31
CA GLN A 31 1.25 26.97 -6.96
C GLN A 31 1.23 28.49 -6.84
N GLN A 32 0.06 29.02 -6.47
CA GLN A 32 -0.10 30.45 -6.29
C GLN A 32 0.61 30.88 -4.99
N ALA A 33 1.38 31.97 -5.08
CA ALA A 33 2.09 32.52 -3.93
C ALA A 33 1.09 32.94 -2.84
N GLY A 34 1.40 32.58 -1.58
CA GLY A 34 0.59 32.97 -0.42
C GLY A 34 -0.68 32.16 -0.17
N THR A 35 -1.07 31.22 -1.05
CA THR A 35 -2.31 30.43 -0.89
C THR A 35 -2.09 29.00 -0.38
N GLY A 36 -0.83 28.58 -0.21
CA GLY A 36 -0.48 27.21 0.15
C GLY A 36 -0.95 26.19 -0.89
N TYR A 37 -1.60 25.11 -0.45
CA TYR A 37 -2.06 23.98 -1.30
C TYR A 37 -3.51 24.12 -1.81
N SER A 38 -4.21 25.18 -1.43
CA SER A 38 -5.64 25.35 -1.72
C SER A 38 -5.95 25.31 -3.23
N ASN A 39 -5.06 25.85 -4.06
CA ASN A 39 -5.25 25.88 -5.51
C ASN A 39 -5.04 24.49 -6.18
N LEU A 40 -4.14 23.67 -5.65
CA LEU A 40 -3.92 22.29 -6.09
C LEU A 40 -5.09 21.40 -5.66
N LEU A 41 -5.59 21.58 -4.44
CA LEU A 41 -6.80 20.88 -3.97
C LEU A 41 -8.06 21.28 -4.73
N SER A 42 -8.20 22.56 -5.10
CA SER A 42 -9.30 23.01 -5.94
C SER A 42 -9.27 22.34 -7.32
N HIS A 43 -8.08 22.12 -7.89
CA HIS A 43 -7.93 21.33 -9.10
C HIS A 43 -8.42 19.89 -8.92
N LEU A 44 -8.02 19.22 -7.84
CA LEU A 44 -8.46 17.85 -7.55
C LEU A 44 -9.98 17.79 -7.39
N ASN A 45 -10.58 18.65 -6.57
CA ASN A 45 -12.04 18.68 -6.39
C ASN A 45 -12.82 18.89 -7.68
N LEU A 46 -12.29 19.68 -8.63
CA LEU A 46 -12.99 20.00 -9.88
C LEU A 46 -12.78 18.96 -10.99
N LYS A 47 -11.62 18.29 -11.03
CA LYS A 47 -11.24 17.39 -12.13
C LYS A 47 -11.21 15.91 -11.74
N HIS A 48 -11.11 15.64 -10.44
CA HIS A 48 -10.95 14.32 -9.84
C HIS A 48 -11.78 14.25 -8.55
N PRO A 49 -13.13 14.32 -8.61
CA PRO A 49 -13.98 14.38 -7.41
C PRO A 49 -13.84 13.16 -6.48
N ASP A 50 -13.31 12.06 -7.01
CA ASP A 50 -12.99 10.78 -6.36
C ASP A 50 -11.55 10.70 -5.82
N PHE A 51 -10.81 11.82 -5.80
CA PHE A 51 -9.41 11.83 -5.37
C PHE A 51 -9.23 11.37 -3.92
N GLU A 52 -10.19 11.64 -3.02
CA GLU A 52 -10.11 11.22 -1.62
C GLU A 52 -10.19 9.69 -1.49
N GLU A 53 -11.13 9.05 -2.20
CA GLU A 53 -11.24 7.59 -2.23
C GLU A 53 -10.00 6.94 -2.86
N THR A 54 -9.47 7.55 -3.92
CA THR A 54 -8.23 7.11 -4.57
C THR A 54 -7.05 7.20 -3.60
N TYR A 55 -6.95 8.28 -2.83
CA TYR A 55 -5.92 8.47 -1.82
C TYR A 55 -6.05 7.45 -0.70
N ASP A 56 -7.25 7.25 -0.14
CA ASP A 56 -7.49 6.31 0.94
C ASP A 56 -7.23 4.86 0.50
N THR A 57 -7.65 4.48 -0.71
CA THR A 57 -7.35 3.17 -1.30
C THR A 57 -5.85 2.98 -1.51
N SER A 58 -5.15 4.04 -1.94
CA SER A 58 -3.69 4.02 -2.07
C SER A 58 -2.99 3.82 -0.72
N LEU A 59 -3.52 4.38 0.38
CA LEU A 59 -2.97 4.14 1.71
C LEU A 59 -3.13 2.68 2.14
N VAL A 60 -4.28 2.07 1.83
CA VAL A 60 -4.53 0.64 2.15
C VAL A 60 -3.62 -0.29 1.35
N THR A 61 -3.37 0.05 0.07
CA THR A 61 -2.56 -0.77 -0.84
C THR A 61 -1.06 -0.53 -0.74
N ALA A 62 -0.64 0.69 -0.37
CA ALA A 62 0.76 1.10 -0.28
C ALA A 62 1.31 1.07 1.15
N THR A 63 0.54 0.74 2.19
CA THR A 63 1.11 0.56 3.52
C THR A 63 2.10 -0.61 3.53
N PRO A 64 3.42 -0.36 3.67
CA PRO A 64 4.35 -1.44 3.89
C PRO A 64 4.00 -2.13 5.22
N LEU A 65 4.27 -3.43 5.33
CA LEU A 65 3.95 -4.21 6.54
C LEU A 65 4.50 -3.57 7.83
N SER A 66 5.59 -2.80 7.71
CA SER A 66 6.21 -2.00 8.78
C SER A 66 5.32 -0.88 9.34
N SER A 67 4.30 -0.44 8.60
CA SER A 67 3.36 0.62 9.04
C SER A 67 2.29 0.10 10.01
N PHE A 68 2.11 -1.22 10.13
CA PHE A 68 1.18 -1.84 11.08
C PHE A 68 1.74 -1.94 12.52
N GLY A 69 2.91 -1.35 12.78
CA GLY A 69 3.57 -1.42 14.07
C GLY A 69 4.21 -2.78 14.33
N PHE A 70 4.10 -3.30 15.55
CA PHE A 70 4.66 -4.59 15.92
C PHE A 70 3.83 -5.72 15.30
N VAL A 71 4.33 -6.28 14.19
CA VAL A 71 3.77 -7.49 13.59
C VAL A 71 4.00 -8.65 14.54
N SER A 72 2.93 -9.36 14.93
CA SER A 72 3.09 -10.54 15.76
C SER A 72 3.92 -11.59 15.03
N GLU A 73 4.72 -12.37 15.77
CA GLU A 73 5.53 -13.43 15.14
C GLU A 73 4.66 -14.47 14.42
N ALA A 74 3.41 -14.64 14.87
CA ALA A 74 2.43 -15.46 14.18
C ALA A 74 2.02 -14.88 12.82
N THR A 75 1.76 -13.58 12.75
CA THR A 75 1.43 -12.87 11.49
C THR A 75 2.59 -12.93 10.50
N LYS A 76 3.81 -12.70 10.98
CA LYS A 76 5.03 -12.80 10.16
C LYS A 76 5.24 -14.21 9.61
N CYS A 77 5.08 -15.25 10.44
CA CYS A 77 5.18 -16.65 10.00
C CYS A 77 4.14 -16.99 8.93
N ARG A 78 2.89 -16.51 9.05
CA ARG A 78 1.84 -16.74 8.04
C ARG A 78 2.17 -16.07 6.72
N TYR A 79 2.61 -14.81 6.74
CA TYR A 79 3.01 -14.08 5.55
C TYR A 79 4.14 -14.78 4.80
N GLN A 80 5.23 -15.14 5.50
CA GLN A 80 6.37 -15.83 4.88
C GLN A 80 5.98 -17.17 4.25
N ARG A 81 5.03 -17.89 4.87
CA ARG A 81 4.49 -19.15 4.33
C ARG A 81 3.68 -18.93 3.05
N LEU A 82 2.78 -17.94 3.04
CA LEU A 82 1.99 -17.60 1.85
C LEU A 82 2.90 -17.13 0.71
N GLN A 83 3.89 -16.29 1.02
CA GLN A 83 4.89 -15.84 0.05
C GLN A 83 5.65 -17.02 -0.57
N TRP A 84 6.17 -17.94 0.25
CA TRP A 84 6.88 -19.14 -0.25
C TRP A 84 6.00 -20.02 -1.15
N LEU A 85 4.74 -20.27 -0.75
CA LEU A 85 3.80 -21.06 -1.55
C LEU A 85 3.53 -20.42 -2.91
N VAL A 86 3.25 -19.11 -2.93
CA VAL A 86 2.89 -18.37 -4.15
C VAL A 86 4.10 -18.21 -5.07
N GLU A 87 5.24 -17.76 -4.55
CA GLU A 87 6.44 -17.51 -5.36
C GLU A 87 7.01 -18.79 -5.98
N ARG A 88 6.83 -19.94 -5.33
CA ARG A 88 7.29 -21.25 -5.83
C ARG A 88 6.19 -22.07 -6.49
N ASN A 89 4.97 -21.53 -6.59
CA ASN A 89 3.81 -22.22 -7.15
C ASN A 89 3.57 -23.62 -6.52
N MET A 90 3.69 -23.71 -5.21
CA MET A 90 3.53 -24.94 -4.44
C MET A 90 2.08 -25.09 -3.95
N PRO A 91 1.55 -26.33 -3.83
CA PRO A 91 0.19 -26.52 -3.32
C PRO A 91 0.09 -26.20 -1.82
N LEU A 92 -1.07 -25.74 -1.36
CA LEU A 92 -1.33 -25.42 0.05
C LEU A 92 -1.07 -26.60 1.00
N THR A 93 -1.17 -27.84 0.50
CA THR A 93 -0.92 -29.07 1.27
C THR A 93 0.54 -29.23 1.69
N GLU A 94 1.49 -28.55 1.04
CA GLU A 94 2.91 -28.62 1.36
C GLU A 94 3.22 -28.16 2.79
N VAL A 95 2.42 -27.24 3.33
CA VAL A 95 2.61 -26.78 4.71
C VAL A 95 2.26 -27.85 5.76
N ASP A 96 1.53 -28.88 5.33
CA ASP A 96 1.20 -30.06 6.12
C ASP A 96 2.16 -31.23 5.89
N ASP A 97 3.03 -31.14 4.87
CA ASP A 97 4.01 -32.17 4.58
C ASP A 97 5.03 -32.31 5.74
N PRO A 98 5.27 -33.53 6.26
CA PRO A 98 6.18 -33.74 7.39
C PRO A 98 7.62 -33.31 7.13
N LEU A 99 8.12 -33.45 5.89
CA LEU A 99 9.49 -33.07 5.53
C LEU A 99 9.61 -31.54 5.42
N THR A 100 8.64 -30.88 4.79
CA THR A 100 8.58 -29.41 4.74
C THR A 100 8.50 -28.83 6.15
N ARG A 101 7.71 -29.45 7.05
CA ARG A 101 7.62 -29.04 8.45
C ARG A 101 8.93 -29.19 9.22
N SER A 102 9.66 -30.29 9.01
CA SER A 102 10.94 -30.53 9.70
C SER A 102 12.06 -29.61 9.22
N MET A 103 12.02 -29.19 7.95
CA MET A 103 12.99 -28.26 7.38
C MET A 103 12.64 -26.78 7.66
N SER A 104 11.37 -26.47 7.91
CA SER A 104 10.95 -25.09 8.17
C SER A 104 11.29 -24.65 9.60
N SER A 105 11.88 -23.46 9.75
CA SER A 105 12.06 -22.82 11.07
C SER A 105 10.78 -22.16 11.60
N TRP A 106 9.67 -22.25 10.84
CA TRP A 106 8.41 -21.59 11.16
C TRP A 106 7.58 -22.38 12.15
N LYS A 107 6.78 -21.68 12.96
CA LYS A 107 5.80 -22.34 13.82
C LYS A 107 4.83 -23.20 12.97
N PRO A 108 4.41 -24.38 13.47
CA PRO A 108 3.45 -25.21 12.75
C PRO A 108 2.14 -24.46 12.50
N VAL A 109 1.74 -24.36 11.24
CA VAL A 109 0.43 -23.85 10.80
C VAL A 109 -0.15 -24.83 9.79
N SER A 110 -1.44 -25.15 9.92
CA SER A 110 -2.11 -26.09 9.02
C SER A 110 -2.56 -25.42 7.72
N SER A 111 -2.70 -26.19 6.63
CA SER A 111 -3.27 -25.69 5.38
C SER A 111 -4.68 -25.13 5.58
N LYS A 112 -5.48 -25.75 6.46
CA LYS A 112 -6.82 -25.29 6.83
C LYS A 112 -6.80 -23.89 7.43
N THR A 113 -5.82 -23.60 8.27
CA THR A 113 -5.67 -22.27 8.89
C THR A 113 -5.26 -21.24 7.84
N LEU A 114 -4.29 -21.56 6.97
CA LEU A 114 -3.85 -20.64 5.92
C LEU A 114 -4.96 -20.33 4.91
N LYS A 115 -5.82 -21.30 4.61
CA LYS A 115 -6.97 -21.11 3.73
C LYS A 115 -8.00 -20.11 4.26
N LEU A 116 -8.02 -19.84 5.57
CA LEU A 116 -8.88 -18.79 6.15
C LEU A 116 -8.31 -17.38 5.94
N ASP A 117 -7.01 -17.26 5.61
CA ASP A 117 -6.30 -16.00 5.41
C ASP A 117 -6.19 -15.64 3.90
N MET A 118 -6.74 -16.46 3.00
CA MET A 118 -6.80 -16.24 1.54
C MET A 118 -8.21 -15.84 1.11
#